data_AF-A0A420TTP1-F1
#
_entry.id   AF-A0A420TTP1-F1
#
_cell.length_a   1.000
_cell.length_b   1.000
_cell.length_c   1.000
_cell.angle_alpha   90.00
_cell.angle_beta   90.00
_cell.angle_gamma   90.00
#
_symmetry.space_group_name_H-M   'P 1'
#
loop_
_entity.id
_entity.type
_entity.pdbx_description
1 polymer ?
#
loop_
_entity_poly.entity_id
_entity_poly.type
_entity_poly.pdbx_seq_one_letter_code
_entity_poly.pdbx_strand_id
1 'polypeptide(L)'
;MSTSTTQTEGRKLDATVSLFPTQQSTTAATSGTIPASLATGGYEFPGIPKFTDLYKKRQWQLEHMAGAFRVFARKGFTEGTAGHISVRDPVEPDTFWINP
;
A
#
# COMPACT_ATOMS: atom_id res chain seq x y z
N MET A 1 15.05 -5.23 -40.11
CA MET A 1 15.81 -4.28 -39.28
C MET A 1 15.00 -3.00 -39.23
N SER A 2 14.24 -2.77 -38.14
CA SER A 2 13.32 -1.63 -38.03
C SER A 2 13.56 -0.95 -36.69
N THR A 3 14.09 0.27 -36.71
CA THR A 3 14.36 1.12 -35.55
C THR A 3 13.16 2.02 -35.29
N SER A 4 12.50 1.87 -34.14
CA SER A 4 11.45 2.80 -33.70
C SER A 4 12.03 3.74 -32.65
N THR A 5 12.01 5.05 -32.95
CA THR A 5 12.46 6.14 -32.07
C THR A 5 11.27 6.67 -31.28
N THR A 6 11.34 6.69 -29.95
CA THR A 6 10.32 7.30 -29.09
C THR A 6 10.82 8.63 -28.55
N GLN A 7 10.10 9.70 -28.84
CA GLN A 7 10.37 11.06 -28.34
C GLN A 7 9.78 11.21 -26.92
N THR A 8 10.55 11.82 -26.02
CA THR A 8 10.14 12.12 -24.64
C THR A 8 9.65 13.56 -24.58
N GLU A 9 8.34 13.74 -24.41
CA GLU A 9 7.76 15.07 -24.17
C GLU A 9 7.59 15.28 -22.66
N GLY A 10 8.23 16.33 -22.15
CA GLY A 10 8.29 16.65 -20.73
C GLY A 10 6.94 17.10 -20.19
N ARG A 11 6.40 16.35 -19.22
CA ARG A 11 5.20 16.73 -18.48
C ARG A 11 5.55 17.85 -17.49
N LYS A 12 4.96 19.03 -17.68
CA LYS A 12 5.03 20.17 -16.75
C LYS A 12 4.55 19.74 -15.35
N LEU A 13 5.36 20.03 -14.34
CA LEU A 13 5.05 19.82 -12.92
C LEU A 13 4.47 21.12 -12.35
N ASP A 14 3.17 21.32 -12.55
CA ASP A 14 2.42 22.36 -11.83
C ASP A 14 1.58 21.69 -10.73
N ALA A 15 1.96 21.98 -9.49
CA ALA A 15 1.19 21.96 -8.24
C ALA A 15 2.00 21.31 -7.11
N THR A 16 2.55 22.16 -6.24
CA THR A 16 2.94 21.82 -4.88
C THR A 16 1.71 21.29 -4.14
N VAL A 17 1.50 19.98 -4.17
CA VAL A 17 0.60 19.29 -3.24
C VAL A 17 1.32 19.25 -1.90
N SER A 18 0.92 20.13 -0.99
CA SER A 18 1.34 20.05 0.41
C SER A 18 0.81 18.75 1.00
N LEU A 19 1.70 17.76 1.16
CA LEU A 19 1.40 16.44 1.70
C LEU A 19 1.19 16.44 3.24
N PHE A 20 1.17 17.61 3.87
CA PHE A 20 1.03 17.74 5.32
C PHE A 20 -0.21 18.56 5.65
N PRO A 21 -1.23 17.96 6.30
CA PRO A 21 -2.30 18.75 6.88
C PRO A 21 -1.76 19.56 8.08
N THR A 22 -2.11 20.84 8.10
CA THR A 22 -1.91 21.75 9.24
C THR A 22 -2.61 21.16 10.47
N GLN A 23 -1.89 21.02 11.59
CA GLN A 23 -2.45 20.50 12.84
C GLN A 23 -3.56 21.44 13.35
N GLN A 24 -4.79 20.95 13.40
CA GLN A 24 -5.84 21.49 14.25
C GLN A 24 -6.28 20.40 15.22
N SER A 25 -5.72 20.48 16.43
CA SER A 25 -6.14 19.71 17.59
C SER A 25 -7.47 20.26 18.11
N THR A 26 -8.58 19.58 17.81
CA THR A 26 -9.88 19.79 18.47
C THR A 26 -10.56 18.46 18.80
N THR A 27 -10.44 18.08 20.08
CA THR A 27 -11.41 17.42 20.97
C THR A 27 -12.45 16.43 20.40
N ALA A 28 -12.35 15.16 20.82
CA ALA A 28 -13.37 14.45 21.62
C ALA A 28 -12.84 13.06 21.99
N ALA A 29 -12.55 12.85 23.28
CA ALA A 29 -12.16 11.56 23.82
C ALA A 29 -13.40 10.66 23.96
N THR A 30 -13.46 9.60 23.14
CA THR A 30 -14.38 8.48 23.36
C THR A 30 -13.67 7.44 24.23
N SER A 31 -14.29 7.12 25.36
CA SER A 31 -13.79 6.26 26.43
C SER A 31 -13.28 4.90 25.93
N GLY A 32 -12.04 4.55 26.32
CA GLY A 32 -11.56 3.16 26.38
C GLY A 32 -10.42 2.76 25.43
N THR A 33 -10.11 3.55 24.41
CA THR A 33 -9.05 3.21 23.44
C THR A 33 -7.89 4.18 23.57
N ILE A 34 -6.70 3.68 23.95
CA ILE A 34 -5.47 4.49 23.90
C ILE A 34 -5.31 4.97 22.46
N PRO A 35 -5.18 6.29 22.21
CA PRO A 35 -4.97 6.78 20.84
C PRO A 35 -3.72 6.13 20.25
N ALA A 36 -3.84 5.53 19.05
CA ALA A 36 -2.72 4.91 18.36
C ALA A 36 -1.52 5.87 18.13
N SER A 37 -1.79 7.18 18.17
CA SER A 37 -0.78 8.23 18.11
C SER A 37 0.18 8.24 19.32
N LEU A 38 -0.22 7.78 20.51
CA LEU A 38 0.71 7.73 21.66
C LEU A 38 1.88 6.77 21.42
N ALA A 39 1.63 5.63 20.78
CA ALA A 39 2.67 4.64 20.49
C ALA A 39 3.64 5.09 19.38
N THR A 40 3.19 6.03 18.52
CA THR A 40 3.94 6.48 17.35
C THR A 40 4.56 7.87 17.57
N GLY A 41 4.65 8.35 18.81
CA GLY A 41 5.24 9.66 19.12
C GLY A 41 4.41 10.85 18.63
N GLY A 42 3.08 10.72 18.58
CA GLY A 42 2.14 11.75 18.11
C GLY A 42 1.73 11.63 16.64
N TYR A 43 2.33 10.72 15.87
CA TYR A 43 1.96 10.50 14.48
C TYR A 43 0.76 9.56 14.34
N GLU A 44 -0.23 9.96 13.53
CA GLU A 44 -1.31 9.06 13.13
C GLU A 44 -0.86 8.26 11.89
N PHE A 45 -0.77 6.94 12.03
CA PHE A 45 -0.49 6.07 10.91
C PHE A 45 -1.80 5.77 10.15
N PRO A 46 -1.87 6.00 8.83
CA PRO A 46 -3.06 5.66 8.06
C PRO A 46 -3.23 4.14 8.11
N GLY A 47 -4.34 3.69 8.69
CA GLY A 47 -4.69 2.27 8.74
C GLY A 47 -4.95 1.68 7.35
N ILE A 48 -5.29 0.39 7.31
CA ILE A 48 -5.69 -0.28 6.06
C ILE A 48 -6.89 0.48 5.45
N PRO A 49 -6.83 0.89 4.17
CA PRO A 49 -7.93 1.58 3.53
C PRO A 49 -9.21 0.74 3.52
N LYS A 50 -10.36 1.39 3.71
CA LYS A 50 -11.67 0.75 3.58
C LYS A 50 -12.13 0.87 2.13
N PHE A 51 -12.60 -0.24 1.57
CA PHE A 51 -13.06 -0.31 0.18
C PHE A 51 -14.54 -0.66 0.14
N THR A 52 -15.31 0.05 -0.68
CA THR A 52 -16.70 -0.30 -1.01
C THR A 52 -16.77 -1.32 -2.14
N ASP A 53 -15.84 -1.23 -3.09
CA ASP A 53 -15.70 -2.13 -4.23
C ASP A 53 -14.68 -3.23 -3.93
N LEU A 54 -15.14 -4.49 -3.99
CA LEU A 54 -14.32 -5.67 -3.73
C LEU A 54 -13.21 -5.85 -4.78
N TYR A 55 -13.42 -5.44 -6.02
CA TYR A 55 -12.40 -5.54 -7.07
C TYR A 55 -11.27 -4.54 -6.84
N LYS A 56 -11.57 -3.33 -6.36
CA LYS A 56 -10.54 -2.37 -5.92
C LYS A 56 -9.77 -2.88 -4.70
N LYS A 57 -10.47 -3.53 -3.76
CA LYS A 57 -9.81 -4.19 -2.62
C LYS A 57 -8.88 -5.32 -3.08
N ARG A 58 -9.30 -6.10 -4.10
CA ARG A 58 -8.46 -7.16 -4.70
C ARG A 58 -7.21 -6.55 -5.33
N GLN A 59 -7.36 -5.52 -6.17
CA GLN A 59 -6.24 -4.83 -6.80
C GLN A 59 -5.24 -4.33 -5.75
N TRP A 60 -5.73 -3.61 -4.73
CA TRP A 60 -4.88 -3.10 -3.64
C TRP A 60 -4.13 -4.21 -2.91
N GLN A 61 -4.78 -5.34 -2.60
CA GLN A 61 -4.14 -6.48 -1.94
C GLN A 61 -3.05 -7.11 -2.81
N LEU A 62 -3.28 -7.28 -4.11
CA LEU A 62 -2.29 -7.86 -5.03
C LEU A 62 -1.09 -6.95 -5.22
N GLU A 63 -1.31 -5.64 -5.32
CA GLU A 63 -0.23 -4.64 -5.36
C GLU A 63 0.62 -4.67 -4.07
N HIS A 64 -0.02 -4.81 -2.91
CA HIS A 64 0.66 -4.93 -1.62
C HIS A 64 1.42 -6.26 -1.49
N MET A 65 0.86 -7.38 -1.94
CA MET A 65 1.54 -8.67 -1.99
C MET A 65 2.80 -8.59 -2.86
N ALA A 66 2.69 -8.01 -4.05
CA ALA A 66 3.86 -7.76 -4.91
C ALA A 66 4.88 -6.81 -4.26
N GLY A 67 4.42 -5.83 -3.46
CA GLY A 67 5.28 -4.98 -2.64
C GLY A 67 6.05 -5.76 -1.58
N ALA A 68 5.39 -6.67 -0.87
CA ALA A 68 6.01 -7.52 0.16
C ALA A 68 7.15 -8.36 -0.41
N PHE A 69 6.95 -9.02 -1.56
CA PHE A 69 8.01 -9.76 -2.25
C PHE A 69 9.24 -8.89 -2.56
N ARG A 70 9.02 -7.67 -3.07
CA ARG A 70 10.12 -6.74 -3.37
C ARG A 70 10.88 -6.31 -2.12
N VAL A 71 10.19 -6.14 -1.00
CA VAL A 71 10.83 -5.83 0.29
C VAL A 71 11.64 -7.03 0.78
N PHE A 72 11.08 -8.23 0.71
CA PHE A 72 11.74 -9.46 1.16
C PHE A 72 13.02 -9.72 0.36
N ALA A 73 12.97 -9.58 -0.96
CA ALA A 73 14.14 -9.68 -1.83
C ALA A 73 15.22 -8.67 -1.46
N ARG A 74 14.87 -7.39 -1.25
CA ARG A 74 15.84 -6.35 -0.84
C ARG A 74 16.42 -6.56 0.54
N LYS A 75 15.70 -7.24 1.44
CA LYS A 75 16.14 -7.52 2.81
C LYS A 75 16.91 -8.84 2.93
N GLY A 76 17.07 -9.60 1.84
CA GLY A 76 17.79 -10.87 1.86
C GLY A 76 17.02 -12.00 2.54
N PHE A 77 15.69 -11.91 2.61
CA PHE A 77 14.83 -12.95 3.19
C PHE A 77 14.47 -14.06 2.18
N THR A 78 15.07 -14.04 1.00
CA THR A 78 14.84 -15.02 -0.07
C THR A 78 15.84 -16.16 -0.01
N GLU A 79 15.37 -17.40 -0.06
CA GLU A 79 16.19 -18.60 -0.19
C GLU A 79 15.97 -19.22 -1.57
N GLY A 80 16.70 -18.76 -2.58
CA GLY A 80 16.50 -19.22 -3.96
C GLY A 80 15.07 -18.97 -4.45
N THR A 81 14.41 -20.01 -4.96
CA THR A 81 12.99 -19.98 -5.36
C THR A 81 12.05 -20.42 -4.23
N ALA A 82 12.56 -20.64 -3.01
CA ALA A 82 11.76 -21.07 -1.89
C ALA A 82 10.97 -19.90 -1.29
N GLY A 83 9.82 -20.23 -0.71
CA GLY A 83 8.92 -19.29 -0.04
C GLY A 83 7.66 -19.00 -0.86
N HIS A 84 6.56 -18.81 -0.14
CA HIS A 84 5.29 -18.40 -0.74
C HIS A 84 4.59 -17.38 0.16
N ILE A 85 3.86 -16.46 -0.48
CA ILE A 85 2.92 -15.58 0.20
C ILE A 85 1.56 -15.84 -0.45
N SER A 86 0.56 -16.12 0.38
CA SER A 86 -0.82 -16.26 -0.07
C SER A 86 -1.71 -15.19 0.55
N VAL A 87 -2.68 -14.71 -0.22
CA VAL A 87 -3.71 -13.77 0.25
C VAL A 87 -5.09 -14.25 -0.21
N ARG A 88 -6.05 -14.24 0.72
CA ARG A 88 -7.44 -14.63 0.42
C ARG A 88 -8.08 -13.61 -0.50
N ASP A 89 -8.78 -14.07 -1.52
CA ASP A 89 -9.48 -13.18 -2.44
C ASP A 89 -10.69 -12.52 -1.74
N PRO A 90 -10.84 -11.18 -1.80
CA PRO A 90 -11.99 -10.49 -1.21
C PRO A 90 -13.29 -10.69 -2.01
N VAL A 91 -13.23 -11.09 -3.28
CA VAL A 91 -14.40 -11.31 -4.14
C VAL A 91 -14.86 -12.76 -4.08
N GLU A 92 -13.93 -13.72 -4.01
CA GLU A 92 -14.22 -15.15 -3.90
C GLU A 92 -13.51 -15.73 -2.67
N PRO A 93 -14.14 -15.70 -1.49
CA PRO A 93 -13.45 -15.99 -0.23
C PRO A 93 -12.84 -17.38 -0.12
N ASP A 94 -13.28 -18.35 -0.92
CA ASP A 94 -12.77 -19.73 -0.92
C ASP A 94 -11.50 -19.90 -1.79
N THR A 95 -11.06 -18.86 -2.48
CA THR A 95 -9.84 -18.88 -3.29
C THR A 95 -8.74 -17.98 -2.74
N PHE A 96 -7.51 -18.30 -3.15
CA PHE A 96 -6.29 -17.62 -2.72
C PHE A 96 -5.46 -17.23 -3.93
N TRP A 97 -4.85 -16.05 -3.84
CA TRP A 97 -3.77 -15.64 -4.72
C TRP A 97 -2.45 -16.09 -4.11
N ILE A 98 -1.59 -16.66 -4.94
CA ILE A 98 -0.26 -17.13 -4.57
C ILE A 98 0.73 -16.75 -5.68
N ASN A 99 2.01 -16.58 -5.34
CA ASN A 99 3.03 -16.40 -6.35
C ASN A 99 3.17 -17.66 -7.24
N PRO A 100 3.50 -17.48 -8.54
CA PRO A 100 3.87 -18.60 -9.41
C PRO A 100 5.21 -19.23 -8.97
#